data_AF-Q6EF08-F1
#
_entry.id   AF-Q6EF08-F1
#
_cell.length_a   1.000
_cell.length_b   1.000
_cell.length_c   1.000
_cell.angle_alpha   90.00
_cell.angle_beta   90.00
_cell.angle_gamma   90.00
#
_symmetry.space_group_name_H-M   'P 1'
#
loop_
_entity.id
_entity.type
_entity.pdbx_description
1 polymer ?
#
loop_
_entity_poly.entity_id
_entity_poly.type
_entity_poly.pdbx_seq_one_letter_code
_entity_poly.pdbx_strand_id
1 'polypeptide(L)'
;IKLMNKEYFFPIKSSFYLYIMSPSIMFILIMMIWMIYPFYTNLLMFDYSMLYFLCMMSLGVYGLILAGWSSNSSFSMIGSIRSIAQSISYEVVFSMIIMIILNNINTMNLFNLLNFNKFINFSMIYFPLMMIMIISMLAEINRTPFDLSEGESELVSGFNIEYSSSKFILIFLSEYSSIIFMMMLFCFMFLLLNLNMMFYIKIMLMIFFITWIRMTF
;
A
#
# COMPACT_ATOMS: atom_id res chain seq x y z
N ILE A 1 -5.75 -17.68 14.65
CA ILE A 1 -6.05 -18.34 15.96
C ILE A 1 -4.80 -18.43 16.83
N LYS A 2 -3.69 -19.04 16.37
CA LYS A 2 -2.43 -19.14 17.14
C LYS A 2 -1.94 -17.81 17.74
N LEU A 3 -1.88 -16.74 16.94
CA LEU A 3 -1.43 -15.41 17.40
C LEU A 3 -2.44 -14.71 18.32
N MET A 4 -3.74 -15.02 18.20
CA MET A 4 -4.78 -14.46 19.07
C MET A 4 -4.75 -15.06 20.48
N ASN A 5 -4.29 -16.30 20.60
CA ASN A 5 -4.20 -17.01 21.88
C ASN A 5 -2.84 -16.79 22.58
N LYS A 6 -1.92 -16.03 21.97
CA LYS A 6 -0.61 -15.75 22.56
C LYS A 6 -0.76 -14.65 23.62
N GLU A 7 -0.03 -14.80 24.72
CA GLU A 7 -0.01 -13.79 25.79
C GLU A 7 0.41 -12.42 25.26
N TYR A 8 -0.19 -11.41 25.86
CA TYR A 8 0.04 -10.03 25.49
C TYR A 8 1.28 -9.51 26.21
N PHE A 9 2.36 -9.29 25.47
CA PHE A 9 3.57 -8.67 26.02
C PHE A 9 3.62 -7.19 25.68
N PHE A 10 3.76 -6.35 26.70
CA PHE A 10 4.03 -4.92 26.56
C PHE A 10 5.48 -4.61 26.97
N PRO A 11 6.26 -3.90 26.13
CA PRO A 11 7.59 -3.45 26.52
C PRO A 11 7.50 -2.31 27.56
N ILE A 12 8.26 -2.41 28.66
CA ILE A 12 8.23 -1.47 29.79
C ILE A 12 8.69 -0.05 29.39
N LYS A 13 9.55 0.07 28.37
CA LYS A 13 10.07 1.37 27.89
C LYS A 13 9.22 2.00 26.78
N SER A 14 8.16 1.34 26.31
CA SER A 14 7.32 1.82 25.21
C SER A 14 6.26 2.82 25.67
N SER A 15 5.86 3.74 24.78
CA SER A 15 4.71 4.61 25.03
C SER A 15 3.41 3.85 24.77
N PHE A 16 2.62 3.63 25.83
CA PHE A 16 1.45 2.75 25.80
C PHE A 16 0.38 3.12 24.76
N TYR A 17 -0.01 4.40 24.69
CA TYR A 17 -1.06 4.86 23.78
C TYR A 17 -0.67 4.71 22.31
N LEU A 18 0.55 5.13 21.95
CA LEU A 18 1.07 5.04 20.58
C LEU A 18 1.22 3.57 20.15
N TYR A 19 1.67 2.71 21.06
CA TYR A 19 1.82 1.27 20.81
C TYR A 19 0.47 0.55 20.58
N ILE A 20 -0.65 1.08 21.09
CA ILE A 20 -1.99 0.53 20.80
C ILE A 20 -2.56 1.10 19.51
N MET A 21 -2.40 2.40 19.30
CA MET A 21 -3.03 3.10 18.18
C MET A 21 -2.32 2.87 16.84
N SER A 22 -1.01 2.64 16.82
CA SER A 22 -0.29 2.54 15.54
C SER A 22 -0.80 1.42 14.62
N PRO A 23 -1.05 0.17 15.06
CA PRO A 23 -1.48 -0.90 14.16
C PRO A 23 -2.94 -0.75 13.76
N SER A 24 -3.76 -0.17 14.63
CA SER A 24 -5.17 0.09 14.32
C SER A 24 -5.31 1.21 13.30
N ILE A 25 -4.49 2.27 13.38
CA ILE A 25 -4.46 3.35 12.39
C ILE A 25 -4.05 2.80 11.02
N MET A 26 -2.99 2.00 10.93
CA MET A 26 -2.57 1.37 9.67
C MET A 26 -3.69 0.54 9.04
N PHE A 27 -4.38 -0.27 9.84
CA PHE A 27 -5.49 -1.09 9.36
C PHE A 27 -6.71 -0.25 8.93
N ILE A 28 -7.08 0.77 9.71
CA ILE A 28 -8.22 1.64 9.38
C ILE A 28 -7.95 2.39 8.08
N LEU A 29 -6.75 2.96 7.91
CA LEU A 29 -6.39 3.70 6.70
C LEU A 29 -6.50 2.85 5.43
N ILE A 30 -5.99 1.61 5.46
CA ILE A 30 -6.12 0.74 4.28
C ILE A 30 -7.58 0.36 4.00
N MET A 31 -8.40 0.09 5.02
CA MET A 31 -9.83 -0.22 4.81
C MET A 31 -10.59 0.98 4.25
N MET A 32 -10.19 2.20 4.60
CA MET A 32 -10.77 3.42 4.03
C MET A 32 -10.35 3.63 2.57
N ILE A 33 -9.14 3.21 2.18
CA ILE A 33 -8.69 3.21 0.79
C ILE A 33 -9.51 2.24 -0.07
N TRP A 34 -9.94 1.09 0.47
CA TRP A 34 -10.77 0.12 -0.27
C TRP A 34 -12.15 0.63 -0.69
N MET A 35 -12.66 1.71 -0.09
CA MET A 35 -13.93 2.34 -0.48
C MET A 35 -13.92 2.88 -1.92
N ILE A 36 -12.74 3.01 -2.51
CA ILE A 36 -12.50 3.52 -3.85
C ILE A 36 -12.87 2.50 -4.94
N TYR A 37 -12.98 1.22 -4.57
CA TYR A 37 -13.27 0.15 -5.52
C TYR A 37 -14.59 0.41 -6.27
N PRO A 38 -14.57 0.51 -7.62
CA PRO A 38 -15.79 0.76 -8.39
C PRO A 38 -16.66 -0.50 -8.40
N PHE A 39 -17.72 -0.48 -7.61
CA PHE A 39 -18.76 -1.50 -7.68
C PHE A 39 -19.62 -1.31 -8.93
N TYR A 40 -20.04 -2.41 -9.57
CA TYR A 40 -21.01 -2.35 -10.67
C TYR A 40 -22.34 -1.73 -10.25
N THR A 41 -22.74 -1.97 -9.01
CA THR A 41 -23.91 -1.32 -8.41
C THR A 41 -23.46 0.01 -7.81
N ASN A 42 -24.19 1.07 -8.15
CA ASN A 42 -23.84 2.48 -7.98
C ASN A 42 -23.84 3.00 -6.52
N LEU A 43 -23.37 2.20 -5.56
CA LEU A 43 -23.54 2.50 -4.13
C LEU A 43 -22.57 3.57 -3.61
N LEU A 44 -21.33 3.63 -4.12
CA LEU A 44 -20.31 4.59 -3.70
C LEU A 44 -19.40 4.98 -4.89
N MET A 45 -19.93 5.74 -5.84
CA MET A 45 -19.11 6.38 -6.87
C MET A 45 -18.65 7.75 -6.40
N PHE A 46 -17.35 7.89 -6.13
CA PHE A 46 -16.74 9.19 -5.84
C PHE A 46 -16.24 9.84 -7.12
N ASP A 47 -16.71 11.05 -7.43
CA ASP A 47 -16.23 11.81 -8.60
C ASP A 47 -14.73 12.15 -8.52
N TYR A 48 -14.22 12.30 -7.30
CA TYR A 48 -12.81 12.59 -7.00
C TYR A 48 -12.07 11.38 -6.42
N SER A 49 -12.42 10.16 -6.84
CA SER A 49 -11.87 8.92 -6.29
C SER A 49 -10.34 8.86 -6.25
N MET A 50 -9.66 9.36 -7.30
CA MET A 50 -8.19 9.33 -7.38
C MET A 50 -7.51 10.38 -6.50
N LEU A 51 -8.15 11.52 -6.25
CA LEU A 51 -7.64 12.50 -5.29
C LEU A 51 -7.77 11.99 -3.86
N TYR A 52 -8.92 11.38 -3.53
CA TYR A 52 -9.12 10.74 -2.24
C TYR A 52 -8.08 9.64 -2.00
N PHE A 53 -7.77 8.83 -3.02
CA PHE A 53 -6.70 7.85 -2.95
C PHE A 53 -5.35 8.48 -2.53
N LEU A 54 -4.91 9.53 -3.24
CA LEU A 54 -3.64 10.22 -2.95
C LEU A 54 -3.62 10.78 -1.52
N CYS A 55 -4.72 11.37 -1.05
CA CYS A 55 -4.82 11.86 0.32
C CYS A 55 -4.67 10.74 1.35
N MET A 56 -5.31 9.58 1.13
CA MET A 56 -5.24 8.48 2.10
C MET A 56 -3.89 7.76 2.10
N MET A 57 -3.19 7.70 0.96
CA MET A 57 -1.81 7.19 0.92
C MET A 57 -0.86 8.08 1.72
N SER A 58 -0.97 9.40 1.59
CA SER A 58 -0.18 10.35 2.40
C SER A 58 -0.42 10.20 3.90
N LEU A 59 -1.65 9.84 4.30
CA LEU A 59 -1.99 9.56 5.69
C LEU A 59 -1.39 8.22 6.18
N GLY A 60 -1.19 7.25 5.27
CA GLY A 60 -0.59 5.94 5.55
C GLY A 60 0.79 6.03 6.20
N VAL A 61 1.60 7.00 5.77
CA VAL A 61 2.96 7.23 6.30
C VAL A 61 2.94 7.49 7.81
N TYR A 62 1.93 8.20 8.33
CA TYR A 62 1.82 8.48 9.78
C TYR A 62 1.69 7.21 10.62
N GLY A 63 1.07 6.16 10.09
CA GLY A 63 1.00 4.86 10.78
C GLY A 63 2.38 4.29 11.07
N LEU A 64 3.30 4.38 10.09
CA LEU A 64 4.69 3.93 10.21
C LEU A 64 5.48 4.79 11.21
N ILE A 65 5.26 6.11 11.24
CA ILE A 65 5.91 7.03 12.20
C ILE A 65 5.50 6.71 13.63
N LEU A 66 4.19 6.57 13.87
CA LEU A 66 3.65 6.31 15.21
C LEU A 66 4.13 4.97 15.73
N ALA A 67 4.18 3.97 14.85
CA ALA A 67 4.76 2.70 15.19
C ALA A 67 6.23 2.90 15.60
N GLY A 68 7.02 3.62 14.81
CA GLY A 68 8.46 3.83 15.04
C GLY A 68 8.74 4.50 16.37
N TRP A 69 7.99 5.55 16.66
CA TRP A 69 8.13 6.30 17.91
C TRP A 69 7.68 5.50 19.14
N SER A 70 6.71 4.59 18.99
CA SER A 70 6.15 3.83 20.12
C SER A 70 7.18 3.00 20.90
N SER A 71 8.22 2.57 20.20
CA SER A 71 9.25 1.64 20.66
C SER A 71 10.32 2.25 21.56
N ASN A 72 10.47 3.58 21.55
CA ASN A 72 11.45 4.32 22.36
C ASN A 72 12.90 3.77 22.28
N SER A 73 13.28 3.08 21.19
CA SER A 73 14.65 2.65 20.93
C SER A 73 15.26 3.51 19.81
N SER A 74 16.55 3.83 19.91
CA SER A 74 17.23 4.67 18.90
C SER A 74 17.28 3.98 17.53
N PHE A 75 17.43 2.65 17.49
CA PHE A 75 17.56 1.90 16.24
C PHE A 75 16.23 1.78 15.49
N SER A 76 15.14 1.47 16.21
CA SER A 76 13.80 1.44 15.62
C SER A 76 13.37 2.81 15.10
N MET A 77 13.74 3.90 15.79
CA MET A 77 13.47 5.25 15.31
C MET A 77 14.23 5.54 14.01
N ILE A 78 15.53 5.24 13.94
CA ILE A 78 16.34 5.43 12.71
C ILE A 78 15.79 4.59 11.55
N GLY A 79 15.40 3.34 11.83
CA GLY A 79 14.74 2.45 10.87
C GLY A 79 13.45 3.03 10.31
N SER A 80 12.59 3.52 11.19
CA SER A 80 11.34 4.16 10.79
C SER A 80 11.59 5.41 9.94
N ILE A 81 12.57 6.26 10.30
CA ILE A 81 12.89 7.46 9.52
C ILE A 81 13.37 7.10 8.10
N ARG A 82 14.13 6.01 7.94
CA ARG A 82 14.58 5.52 6.63
C ARG A 82 13.40 5.03 5.77
N SER A 83 12.48 4.25 6.33
CA SER A 83 11.29 3.78 5.58
C SER A 83 10.31 4.92 5.27
N ILE A 84 10.20 5.91 6.15
CA ILE A 84 9.42 7.13 5.91
C ILE A 84 10.02 7.93 4.74
N ALA A 85 11.33 8.15 4.74
CA ALA A 85 11.99 8.86 3.65
C ALA A 85 11.80 8.15 2.30
N GLN A 86 11.85 6.82 2.31
CA GLN A 86 11.57 6.01 1.12
C GLN A 86 10.12 6.19 0.66
N SER A 87 9.14 5.92 1.50
CA SER A 87 7.71 6.00 1.14
C SER A 87 7.33 7.38 0.58
N ILE A 88 7.73 8.47 1.24
CA ILE A 88 7.46 9.84 0.77
C ILE A 88 8.11 10.12 -0.58
N SER A 89 9.36 9.67 -0.79
CA SER A 89 10.07 9.92 -2.05
C SER A 89 9.39 9.24 -3.25
N TYR A 90 8.90 8.01 -3.07
CA TYR A 90 8.21 7.27 -4.12
C TYR A 90 6.74 7.68 -4.28
N GLU A 91 6.10 8.20 -3.23
CA GLU A 91 4.76 8.79 -3.30
C GLU A 91 4.69 9.97 -4.28
N VAL A 92 5.74 10.81 -4.32
CA VAL A 92 5.81 11.93 -5.28
C VAL A 92 5.92 11.40 -6.72
N VAL A 93 6.73 10.39 -6.97
CA VAL A 93 6.86 9.79 -8.32
C VAL A 93 5.53 9.15 -8.75
N PHE A 94 4.91 8.43 -7.81
CA PHE A 94 3.65 7.75 -7.99
C PHE A 94 2.49 8.71 -8.32
N SER A 95 2.36 9.79 -7.54
CA SER A 95 1.36 10.83 -7.77
C SER A 95 1.54 11.53 -9.13
N MET A 96 2.77 11.78 -9.56
CA MET A 96 3.05 12.36 -10.87
C MET A 96 2.59 11.44 -12.02
N ILE A 97 2.83 10.12 -11.91
CA ILE A 97 2.36 9.14 -12.92
C ILE A 97 0.83 9.13 -13.00
N ILE A 98 0.17 9.13 -11.84
CA ILE A 98 -1.29 9.20 -11.77
C ILE A 98 -1.81 10.47 -12.45
N MET A 99 -1.20 11.62 -12.18
CA MET A 99 -1.61 12.89 -12.78
C MET A 99 -1.46 12.90 -14.30
N ILE A 100 -0.40 12.31 -14.86
CA ILE A 100 -0.22 12.18 -16.31
C ILE A 100 -1.36 11.36 -16.93
N ILE A 101 -1.75 10.26 -16.29
CA ILE A 101 -2.82 9.37 -16.78
C ILE A 101 -4.18 10.06 -16.68
N LEU A 102 -4.46 10.76 -15.58
CA LEU A 102 -5.72 11.46 -15.37
C LEU A 102 -5.90 12.64 -16.33
N ASN A 103 -4.83 13.33 -16.70
CA ASN A 103 -4.87 14.40 -17.69
C ASN A 103 -5.32 13.91 -19.07
N ASN A 104 -5.04 12.65 -19.44
CA ASN A 104 -5.52 12.12 -20.73
C ASN A 104 -7.03 11.88 -20.77
N ILE A 105 -7.63 11.69 -19.60
CA ILE A 105 -9.03 11.29 -19.42
C ILE A 105 -9.88 12.50 -19.03
N ASN A 106 -9.24 13.61 -18.62
CA ASN A 106 -9.86 14.83 -18.11
C ASN A 106 -10.89 14.57 -16.99
N THR A 107 -10.78 13.46 -16.27
CA THR A 107 -11.67 13.11 -15.15
C THR A 107 -10.89 12.42 -14.05
N MET A 108 -11.32 12.63 -12.80
CA MET A 108 -10.68 12.08 -11.59
C MET A 108 -11.37 10.80 -11.09
N ASN A 109 -12.42 10.35 -11.79
CA ASN A 109 -13.21 9.19 -11.42
C ASN A 109 -12.60 7.90 -12.02
N LEU A 110 -12.34 6.91 -11.17
CA LEU A 110 -11.84 5.59 -11.57
C LEU A 110 -12.77 4.85 -12.53
N PHE A 111 -14.08 5.03 -12.42
CA PHE A 111 -15.02 4.37 -13.32
C PHE A 111 -14.89 4.90 -14.76
N ASN A 112 -14.62 6.19 -14.91
CA ASN A 112 -14.34 6.76 -16.22
C ASN A 112 -13.02 6.22 -16.77
N LEU A 113 -12.01 6.07 -15.92
CA LEU A 113 -10.72 5.48 -16.31
C LEU A 113 -10.88 4.06 -16.87
N LEU A 114 -11.73 3.24 -16.24
CA LEU A 114 -12.11 1.91 -16.75
C LEU A 114 -12.75 1.97 -18.14
N ASN A 115 -13.62 2.96 -18.39
CA ASN A 115 -14.27 3.10 -19.69
C ASN A 115 -13.30 3.60 -20.76
N PHE A 116 -12.38 4.51 -20.44
CA PHE A 116 -11.36 4.98 -21.38
C PHE A 116 -10.38 3.87 -21.79
N ASN A 117 -9.99 3.02 -20.85
CA ASN A 117 -9.15 1.86 -21.14
C ASN A 117 -9.77 0.86 -22.14
N LYS A 118 -11.11 0.89 -22.34
CA LYS A 118 -11.76 0.08 -23.39
C LYS A 118 -11.43 0.56 -24.79
N PHE A 119 -11.31 1.87 -24.96
CA PHE A 119 -11.11 2.49 -26.26
C PHE A 119 -9.62 2.56 -26.62
N ILE A 120 -8.80 2.92 -25.64
CA ILE A 120 -7.36 3.08 -25.82
C ILE A 120 -6.66 2.29 -24.73
N ASN A 121 -5.84 1.33 -25.12
CA ASN A 121 -5.08 0.53 -24.17
C ASN A 121 -3.91 1.36 -23.62
N PHE A 122 -4.02 1.89 -22.39
CA PHE A 122 -2.96 2.71 -21.79
C PHE A 122 -1.63 1.95 -21.65
N SER A 123 -1.64 0.62 -21.49
CA SER A 123 -0.39 -0.16 -21.40
C SER A 123 0.48 -0.05 -22.65
N MET A 124 -0.12 0.09 -23.84
CA MET A 124 0.65 0.20 -25.10
C MET A 124 1.23 1.60 -25.28
N ILE A 125 0.47 2.65 -24.95
CA ILE A 125 0.91 4.03 -25.11
C ILE A 125 1.95 4.39 -24.05
N TYR A 126 1.74 3.96 -22.82
CA TYR A 126 2.51 4.36 -21.64
C TYR A 126 3.33 3.21 -21.05
N PHE A 127 3.87 2.34 -21.90
CA PHE A 127 4.74 1.26 -21.47
C PHE A 127 5.88 1.69 -20.52
N PRO A 128 6.64 2.77 -20.77
CA PRO A 128 7.69 3.19 -19.84
C PRO A 128 7.13 3.67 -18.49
N LEU A 129 6.01 4.40 -18.48
CA LEU A 129 5.38 4.82 -17.22
C LEU A 129 4.83 3.62 -16.45
N MET A 130 4.32 2.61 -17.14
CA MET A 130 3.85 1.37 -16.53
C MET A 130 4.97 0.70 -15.73
N MET A 131 6.19 0.65 -16.26
CA MET A 131 7.34 0.07 -15.55
C MET A 131 7.76 0.90 -14.34
N ILE A 132 7.82 2.24 -14.49
CA ILE A 132 8.14 3.14 -13.37
C ILE A 132 7.07 3.01 -12.28
N MET A 133 5.79 2.86 -12.65
CA MET A 133 4.69 2.67 -11.72
C MET A 133 4.85 1.38 -10.91
N ILE A 134 5.24 0.27 -11.53
CA ILE A 134 5.48 -0.99 -10.81
C ILE A 134 6.59 -0.80 -9.77
N ILE A 135 7.67 -0.12 -10.14
CA ILE A 135 8.81 0.15 -9.25
C ILE A 135 8.36 1.03 -8.07
N SER A 136 7.61 2.10 -8.33
CA SER A 136 7.10 2.98 -7.25
C SER A 136 6.11 2.25 -6.35
N MET A 137 5.23 1.41 -6.90
CA MET A 137 4.30 0.58 -6.12
C MET A 137 5.04 -0.40 -5.20
N LEU A 138 6.09 -1.06 -5.69
CA LEU A 138 6.93 -1.96 -4.87
C LEU A 138 7.62 -1.20 -3.73
N ALA A 139 8.12 0.00 -4.01
CA ALA A 139 8.78 0.84 -3.03
C ALA A 139 7.82 1.37 -1.95
N GLU A 140 6.58 1.68 -2.31
CA GLU A 140 5.56 2.17 -1.38
C GLU A 140 5.02 1.07 -0.46
N ILE A 141 4.95 -0.16 -0.95
CA ILE A 141 4.59 -1.35 -0.16
C ILE A 141 5.75 -1.81 0.74
N ASN A 142 6.92 -1.17 0.66
CA ASN A 142 8.14 -1.54 1.39
C ASN A 142 8.51 -3.02 1.20
N ARG A 143 8.47 -3.52 -0.05
CA ARG A 143 8.83 -4.91 -0.35
C ARG A 143 10.09 -5.00 -1.21
N THR A 144 10.73 -6.17 -1.13
CA THR A 144 11.96 -6.51 -1.85
C THR A 144 11.80 -6.18 -3.34
N PRO A 145 12.73 -5.45 -3.95
CA PRO A 145 14.09 -5.11 -3.48
C PRO A 145 14.20 -3.87 -2.57
N PHE A 146 13.12 -3.13 -2.36
CA PHE A 146 13.11 -1.89 -1.57
C PHE A 146 12.76 -2.12 -0.10
N ASP A 147 13.18 -3.26 0.46
CA ASP A 147 12.82 -3.67 1.81
C ASP A 147 13.93 -3.41 2.82
N LEU A 148 14.43 -2.18 2.85
CA LEU A 148 15.53 -1.79 3.74
C LEU A 148 15.13 -1.91 5.22
N SER A 149 13.84 -1.76 5.54
CA SER A 149 13.32 -1.86 6.90
C SER A 149 13.14 -3.30 7.41
N GLU A 150 12.76 -4.25 6.55
CA GLU A 150 12.62 -5.67 6.94
C GLU A 150 13.93 -6.46 6.68
N GLY A 151 14.78 -6.02 5.73
CA GLY A 151 16.06 -6.66 5.42
C GLY A 151 17.13 -6.49 6.52
N GLU A 152 17.13 -5.36 7.24
CA GLU A 152 17.95 -5.13 8.44
C GLU A 152 17.21 -5.57 9.74
N SER A 153 16.32 -6.57 9.63
CA SER A 153 15.31 -6.92 10.66
C SER A 153 15.87 -7.29 12.02
N GLU A 154 17.10 -7.80 12.09
CA GLU A 154 17.73 -8.21 13.35
C GLU A 154 18.13 -7.02 14.25
N LEU A 155 18.27 -5.81 13.68
CA LEU A 155 18.65 -4.60 14.42
C LEU A 155 17.63 -3.45 14.29
N VAL A 156 16.82 -3.43 13.24
CA VAL A 156 16.11 -2.20 12.80
C VAL A 156 14.58 -2.37 12.70
N SER A 157 14.07 -3.60 12.62
CA SER A 157 12.61 -3.85 12.54
C SER A 157 11.93 -3.79 13.92
N GLY A 158 11.89 -2.58 14.51
CA GLY A 158 11.25 -2.34 15.81
C GLY A 158 9.81 -2.86 15.90
N PHE A 159 9.06 -2.93 14.78
CA PHE A 159 7.70 -3.47 14.78
C PHE A 159 7.63 -4.98 14.93
N ASN A 160 8.52 -5.73 14.27
CA ASN A 160 8.52 -7.18 14.34
C ASN A 160 9.02 -7.68 15.70
N ILE A 161 9.90 -6.93 16.35
CA ILE A 161 10.49 -7.30 17.64
C ILE A 161 9.53 -6.97 18.80
N GLU A 162 8.80 -5.86 18.71
CA GLU A 162 8.03 -5.36 19.86
C GLU A 162 6.53 -5.65 19.77
N TYR A 163 5.95 -5.76 18.56
CA TYR A 163 4.53 -6.05 18.42
C TYR A 163 4.28 -7.54 18.56
N SER A 164 3.64 -7.92 19.66
CA SER A 164 3.27 -9.30 19.93
C SER A 164 1.78 -9.53 19.69
N SER A 165 1.40 -10.80 19.54
CA SER A 165 0.00 -11.29 19.58
C SER A 165 -0.93 -10.67 18.51
N SER A 166 -2.04 -10.06 18.92
CA SER A 166 -3.12 -9.56 18.06
C SER A 166 -2.72 -8.35 17.22
N LYS A 167 -1.85 -7.48 17.74
CA LYS A 167 -1.41 -6.27 17.03
C LYS A 167 -0.54 -6.58 15.82
N PHE A 168 0.29 -7.61 15.95
CA PHE A 168 1.09 -8.13 14.85
C PHE A 168 0.22 -8.60 13.68
N ILE A 169 -0.94 -9.18 13.99
CA ILE A 169 -1.93 -9.58 12.97
C ILE A 169 -2.45 -8.35 12.23
N LEU A 170 -2.73 -7.25 12.92
CA LEU A 170 -3.23 -6.02 12.29
C LEU A 170 -2.20 -5.40 11.34
N ILE A 171 -0.91 -5.39 11.70
CA ILE A 171 0.16 -4.91 10.83
C ILE A 171 0.21 -5.73 9.54
N PHE A 172 0.27 -7.06 9.64
CA PHE A 172 0.29 -7.90 8.43
C PHE A 172 -0.99 -7.81 7.62
N LEU A 173 -2.15 -7.77 8.26
CA LEU A 173 -3.40 -7.55 7.54
C LEU A 173 -3.37 -6.23 6.76
N SER A 174 -2.79 -5.17 7.34
CA SER A 174 -2.66 -3.89 6.65
C SER A 174 -1.70 -3.95 5.46
N GLU A 175 -0.54 -4.60 5.60
CA GLU A 175 0.45 -4.77 4.52
C GLU A 175 -0.06 -5.67 3.38
N TYR A 176 -0.73 -6.78 3.70
CA TYR A 176 -1.29 -7.64 2.65
C TYR A 176 -2.47 -7.00 1.96
N SER A 177 -3.28 -6.22 2.70
CA SER A 177 -4.35 -5.44 2.12
C SER A 177 -3.82 -4.35 1.17
N SER A 178 -2.71 -3.69 1.51
CA SER A 178 -2.06 -2.72 0.61
C SER A 178 -1.47 -3.38 -0.63
N ILE A 179 -0.86 -4.57 -0.53
CA ILE A 179 -0.40 -5.35 -1.69
C ILE A 179 -1.54 -5.56 -2.69
N ILE A 180 -2.67 -6.09 -2.21
CA ILE A 180 -3.80 -6.42 -3.08
C ILE A 180 -4.38 -5.14 -3.68
N PHE A 181 -4.51 -4.07 -2.89
CA PHE A 181 -5.06 -2.81 -3.35
C PHE A 181 -4.19 -2.14 -4.43
N MET A 182 -2.87 -2.11 -4.26
CA MET A 182 -1.95 -1.53 -5.24
C MET A 182 -1.94 -2.31 -6.56
N MET A 183 -1.98 -3.65 -6.50
CA MET A 183 -2.11 -4.46 -7.72
C MET A 183 -3.45 -4.24 -8.42
N MET A 184 -4.51 -4.03 -7.65
CA MET A 184 -5.82 -3.69 -8.18
C MET A 184 -5.80 -2.33 -8.88
N LEU A 185 -5.18 -1.30 -8.30
CA LEU A 185 -5.01 0.01 -8.95
C LEU A 185 -4.19 -0.08 -10.22
N PHE A 186 -3.07 -0.80 -10.20
CA PHE A 186 -2.24 -1.00 -11.38
C PHE A 186 -3.04 -1.66 -12.53
N CYS A 187 -3.82 -2.68 -12.17
CA CYS A 187 -4.75 -3.34 -13.07
C CYS A 187 -5.76 -2.35 -13.69
N PHE A 188 -6.38 -1.49 -12.88
CA PHE A 188 -7.31 -0.48 -13.36
C PHE A 188 -6.67 0.55 -14.29
N MET A 189 -5.45 0.98 -13.97
CA MET A 189 -4.79 2.03 -14.73
C MET A 189 -4.29 1.57 -16.10
N PHE A 190 -3.70 0.38 -16.20
CA PHE A 190 -2.98 -0.03 -17.43
C PHE A 190 -3.57 -1.24 -18.17
N LEU A 191 -4.14 -2.21 -17.45
CA LEU A 191 -4.33 -3.55 -18.01
C LEU A 191 -5.77 -3.88 -18.40
N LEU A 192 -6.77 -3.18 -17.87
CA LEU A 192 -8.14 -3.68 -17.84
C LEU A 192 -9.17 -2.87 -18.60
N LEU A 193 -10.07 -3.62 -19.24
CA LEU A 193 -11.22 -3.12 -19.99
C LEU A 193 -12.55 -3.29 -19.24
N ASN A 194 -12.73 -4.28 -18.35
CA ASN A 194 -14.01 -4.55 -17.66
C ASN A 194 -13.83 -5.32 -16.33
N LEU A 195 -14.76 -5.14 -15.40
CA LEU A 195 -14.82 -5.80 -14.08
C LEU A 195 -15.35 -7.26 -14.17
N ASN A 196 -14.90 -8.05 -15.14
CA ASN A 196 -15.33 -9.46 -15.30
C ASN A 196 -14.40 -10.42 -14.55
N MET A 197 -14.64 -11.73 -14.61
CA MET A 197 -13.71 -12.74 -14.05
C MET A 197 -12.25 -12.55 -14.49
N MET A 198 -12.02 -12.03 -15.70
CA MET A 198 -10.69 -11.70 -16.20
C MET A 198 -9.95 -10.63 -15.37
N PHE A 199 -10.68 -9.75 -14.68
CA PHE A 199 -10.12 -8.78 -13.75
C PHE A 199 -9.44 -9.47 -12.58
N TYR A 200 -10.15 -10.39 -11.92
CA TYR A 200 -9.62 -11.13 -10.79
C TYR A 200 -8.43 -12.00 -11.19
N ILE A 201 -8.46 -12.62 -12.38
CA ILE A 201 -7.32 -13.38 -12.90
C ILE A 201 -6.09 -12.47 -13.10
N LYS A 202 -6.26 -11.28 -13.69
CA LYS A 202 -5.16 -10.32 -13.87
C LYS A 202 -4.59 -9.83 -12.54
N ILE A 203 -5.43 -9.57 -11.54
CA ILE A 203 -4.96 -9.24 -10.18
C ILE A 203 -4.13 -10.38 -9.61
N MET A 204 -4.60 -11.63 -9.70
CA MET A 204 -3.86 -12.78 -9.21
C MET A 204 -2.51 -12.96 -9.91
N LEU A 205 -2.45 -12.70 -11.23
CA LEU A 205 -1.19 -12.70 -11.98
C LEU A 205 -0.24 -11.59 -11.51
N MET A 206 -0.75 -10.41 -11.17
CA MET A 206 0.06 -9.31 -10.66
C MET A 206 0.57 -9.57 -9.24
N ILE A 207 -0.26 -10.16 -8.38
CA ILE A 207 0.18 -10.63 -7.06
C ILE A 207 1.27 -11.68 -7.21
N PHE A 208 1.08 -12.66 -8.11
CA PHE A 208 2.10 -13.65 -8.42
C PHE A 208 3.39 -13.00 -8.90
N PHE A 209 3.31 -11.98 -9.75
CA PHE A 209 4.47 -11.24 -10.25
C PHE A 209 5.26 -10.56 -9.11
N ILE A 210 4.61 -9.91 -8.14
CA ILE A 210 5.32 -9.37 -6.96
C ILE A 210 5.99 -10.48 -6.16
N THR A 211 5.27 -11.58 -5.90
CA THR A 211 5.84 -12.69 -5.12
C THR A 211 7.03 -13.32 -5.84
N TRP A 212 7.01 -13.33 -7.18
CA TRP A 212 8.11 -13.81 -7.99
C TRP A 212 9.32 -12.86 -7.91
N ILE A 213 9.10 -11.55 -8.01
CA ILE A 213 10.17 -10.54 -7.82
C ILE A 213 10.87 -10.75 -6.48
N ARG A 214 10.10 -10.96 -5.41
CA ARG A 214 10.63 -11.24 -4.06
C ARG A 214 11.47 -12.52 -3.98
N MET A 215 11.17 -13.53 -4.80
CA MET A 215 11.96 -14.75 -4.82
C MET A 215 13.26 -14.59 -5.61
N THR A 216 13.29 -13.67 -6.58
CA THR A 216 14.44 -13.47 -7.47
C THR A 216 15.46 -12.45 -6.96
N PHE A 217 15.01 -11.43 -6.22
CA PHE A 217 15.83 -10.34 -5.67
C PHE A 217 15.78 -10.37 -4.14
#